data_AF-A0A1D2QDQ2-F1
#
_entry.id   AF-A0A1D2QDQ2-F1
#
_cell.length_a   1.000
_cell.length_b   1.000
_cell.length_c   1.000
_cell.angle_alpha   90.00
_cell.angle_beta   90.00
_cell.angle_gamma   90.00
#
_symmetry.space_group_name_H-M   'P 1'
#
loop_
_entity.id
_entity.type
_entity.pdbx_description
1 polymer ?
#
loop_
_entity_poly.entity_id
_entity_poly.type
_entity_poly.pdbx_seq_one_letter_code
_entity_poly.pdbx_strand_id
1 'polypeptide(L)' 'MSENAAIVARIIKYNTGGNNRATIDRDHIGVIATQHGRFDGDIDDSLAEARAEGYIEEQDGEYIATEKVWDLVPGTTR' A
#
# COMPACT_ATOMS: atom_id res chain seq x y z
N MET A 1 2.40 9.55 8.96
CA MET A 1 2.79 8.38 8.17
C MET A 1 4.30 8.13 8.15
N SER A 2 4.73 6.91 8.50
CA SER A 2 6.09 6.39 8.34
C SER A 2 6.43 6.09 6.88
N GLU A 3 7.74 6.01 6.57
CA GLU A 3 8.20 5.65 5.22
C GLU A 3 7.73 4.25 4.81
N ASN A 4 7.76 3.28 5.73
CA ASN A 4 7.32 1.90 5.48
C ASN A 4 5.82 1.83 5.15
N ALA A 5 4.98 2.55 5.91
CA ALA A 5 3.56 2.65 5.61
C ALA A 5 3.32 3.31 4.23
N ALA A 6 4.10 4.33 3.88
CA ALA A 6 4.02 4.97 2.56
C ALA A 6 4.50 4.05 1.43
N ILE A 7 5.50 3.19 1.66
CA ILE A 7 5.92 2.14 0.71
C ILE A 7 4.77 1.15 0.50
N VAL A 8 4.18 0.63 1.57
CA VAL A 8 3.06 -0.33 1.51
C VAL A 8 1.85 0.24 0.77
N ALA A 9 1.43 1.46 1.10
CA ALA A 9 0.31 2.12 0.42
C ALA A 9 0.56 2.28 -1.09
N ARG A 10 1.79 2.62 -1.49
CA ARG A 10 2.18 2.70 -2.90
C ARG A 10 2.17 1.33 -3.58
N ILE A 11 2.68 0.29 -2.93
CA ILE A 11 2.64 -1.09 -3.45
C ILE A 11 1.18 -1.49 -3.74
N ILE A 12 0.28 -1.28 -2.79
CA ILE A 12 -1.14 -1.59 -2.95
C ILE A 12 -1.72 -0.79 -4.11
N LYS A 13 -1.49 0.53 -4.19
CA LYS A 13 -1.96 1.35 -5.32
C LYS A 13 -1.51 0.80 -6.67
N TYR A 14 -0.24 0.46 -6.83
CA TYR A 14 0.28 0.01 -8.12
C TYR A 14 -0.31 -1.34 -8.54
N ASN A 15 -0.78 -2.13 -7.59
CA ASN A 15 -1.41 -3.42 -7.84
C ASN A 15 -2.94 -3.35 -7.98
N THR A 16 -3.62 -2.39 -7.33
CA THR A 16 -5.09 -2.27 -7.33
C THR A 16 -5.64 -1.14 -8.22
N GLY A 17 -4.88 -0.07 -8.42
CA GLY A 17 -5.30 1.16 -9.13
C GLY A 17 -4.50 1.46 -10.40
N GLY A 18 -3.99 0.42 -11.07
CA GLY A 18 -3.09 0.55 -12.22
C GLY A 18 -3.34 -0.36 -13.44
N ASN A 19 -4.39 -1.21 -13.44
CA ASN A 19 -4.79 -2.21 -14.48
C ASN A 19 -4.65 -3.72 -14.13
N ASN A 20 -4.38 -4.13 -12.87
CA ASN A 20 -4.14 -5.56 -12.55
C ASN A 20 -5.27 -6.29 -11.76
N ARG A 21 -5.66 -5.84 -10.56
CA ARG A 21 -6.67 -6.50 -9.69
C ARG A 21 -7.50 -5.50 -8.87
N ALA A 22 -8.61 -5.94 -8.27
CA ALA A 22 -9.41 -5.10 -7.36
C ALA A 22 -8.76 -4.93 -5.97
N THR A 23 -8.11 -6.00 -5.48
CA THR A 23 -7.51 -6.11 -4.14
C THR A 23 -6.16 -6.85 -4.23
N ILE A 24 -5.37 -6.80 -3.17
CA ILE A 24 -4.10 -7.53 -3.04
C ILE A 24 -3.92 -8.06 -1.61
N ASP A 25 -3.48 -9.30 -1.48
CA ASP A 25 -3.29 -9.99 -0.21
C ASP A 25 -2.01 -9.56 0.53
N ARG A 26 -2.03 -9.73 1.85
CA ARG A 26 -0.94 -9.36 2.79
C ARG A 26 0.39 -10.00 2.42
N ASP A 27 0.41 -11.28 2.08
CA ASP A 27 1.65 -12.01 1.78
C ASP A 27 2.30 -11.48 0.49
N HIS A 28 1.51 -11.22 -0.54
CA HIS A 28 2.03 -10.62 -1.77
C HIS A 28 2.58 -9.20 -1.54
N ILE A 29 1.91 -8.38 -0.74
CA ILE A 29 2.45 -7.05 -0.36
C ILE A 29 3.79 -7.22 0.35
N GLY A 30 3.92 -8.17 1.28
CA GLY A 30 5.17 -8.47 1.97
C GLY A 30 6.30 -8.90 1.03
N VAL A 31 6.01 -9.76 0.05
CA VAL A 31 6.99 -10.17 -0.98
C VAL A 31 7.48 -8.98 -1.80
N ILE A 32 6.61 -8.04 -2.16
CA ILE A 32 7.01 -6.83 -2.89
C ILE A 32 7.78 -5.86 -1.97
N ALA A 33 7.35 -5.71 -0.72
CA ALA A 33 7.98 -4.84 0.26
C ALA A 33 9.41 -5.28 0.56
N THR A 34 9.65 -6.58 0.76
CA THR A 34 11.01 -7.12 0.98
C THR A 34 11.96 -6.97 -0.20
N GLN A 35 11.43 -6.88 -1.44
CA GLN A 35 12.22 -6.54 -2.62
C GLN A 35 12.50 -5.03 -2.72
N HIS A 36 11.75 -4.22 -1.98
CA HIS A 36 11.96 -2.79 -1.87
C HIS A 36 13.11 -2.54 -0.91
N GLY A 37 14.32 -2.26 -1.43
CA GLY A 37 15.55 -2.11 -0.61
C GLY A 37 15.56 -0.97 0.42
N ARG A 38 14.44 -0.27 0.64
CA ARG A 38 14.24 0.74 1.69
C ARG A 38 13.20 0.33 2.74
N PHE A 39 12.48 -0.76 2.50
CA PHE A 39 11.53 -1.27 3.46
C PHE A 39 12.29 -2.05 4.54
N ASP A 40 12.28 -1.53 5.75
CA ASP A 40 12.92 -2.14 6.91
C ASP A 40 11.96 -1.99 8.09
N GLY A 41 10.98 -2.89 8.19
CA GLY A 41 9.95 -2.83 9.21
C GLY A 41 8.94 -3.97 9.13
N ASP A 42 8.04 -3.99 10.11
CA ASP A 42 6.96 -4.96 10.16
C ASP A 42 5.85 -4.58 9.17
N ILE A 43 5.39 -5.58 8.40
CA ILE A 43 4.40 -5.38 7.36
C ILE A 43 3.01 -5.09 7.94
N ASP A 44 2.65 -5.74 9.06
CA ASP A 44 1.34 -5.59 9.68
C ASP A 44 1.23 -4.23 10.36
N ASP A 45 2.31 -3.76 11.00
CA ASP A 45 2.38 -2.39 11.53
C ASP A 45 2.25 -1.35 10.41
N SER A 46 2.94 -1.57 9.29
CA SER A 46 2.91 -0.67 8.14
C SER A 46 1.52 -0.62 7.48
N LEU A 47 0.83 -1.77 7.39
CA LEU A 47 -0.54 -1.88 6.90
C LEU A 47 -1.52 -1.19 7.86
N ALA A 48 -1.38 -1.44 9.16
CA ALA A 48 -2.22 -0.83 10.19
C ALA A 48 -2.08 0.69 10.17
N GLU A 49 -0.87 1.23 10.05
CA GLU A 49 -0.64 2.67 9.95
C GLU A 49 -1.20 3.24 8.65
N ALA A 50 -0.95 2.60 7.50
CA ALA A 50 -1.49 3.06 6.21
C ALA A 50 -3.03 3.08 6.20
N ARG A 51 -3.67 2.13 6.87
CA ARG A 51 -5.11 2.06 7.07
C ARG A 51 -5.62 3.12 8.04
N ALA A 52 -4.96 3.31 9.18
CA ALA A 52 -5.30 4.33 10.17
C ALA A 52 -5.24 5.75 9.56
N GLU A 53 -4.29 5.97 8.67
CA GLU A 53 -4.14 7.23 7.93
C GLU A 53 -5.09 7.32 6.73
N GLY A 54 -5.84 6.27 6.39
CA GLY A 54 -6.88 6.26 5.35
C GLY A 54 -6.36 6.16 3.91
N TYR A 55 -5.11 5.74 3.71
CA TYR A 55 -4.53 5.55 2.37
C TYR A 55 -4.91 4.20 1.73
N ILE A 56 -5.29 3.23 2.56
CA ILE A 56 -5.73 1.91 2.14
C ILE A 56 -6.92 1.46 2.97
N GLU A 57 -7.69 0.52 2.43
CA GLU A 57 -8.80 -0.15 3.09
C GLU A 57 -8.61 -1.67 3.02
N GLU A 58 -9.17 -2.37 3.99
CA GLU A 58 -9.21 -3.83 4.02
C GLU A 58 -10.58 -4.31 3.53
N GLN A 59 -10.62 -5.20 2.55
CA GLN A 59 -11.82 -5.81 1.99
C GLN A 59 -11.61 -7.32 1.91
N ASP A 60 -12.48 -8.09 2.56
CA ASP A 60 -12.44 -9.56 2.55
C ASP A 60 -11.07 -10.17 2.92
N GLY A 61 -10.32 -9.52 3.80
CA GLY A 61 -8.98 -9.94 4.24
C GLY A 61 -7.83 -9.56 3.29
N GLU A 62 -8.13 -8.83 2.23
CA GLU A 62 -7.16 -8.23 1.31
C GLU A 62 -7.18 -6.70 1.40
N TYR A 63 -6.28 -6.02 0.67
CA TYR A 63 -6.13 -4.58 0.72
C TYR A 63 -6.38 -3.91 -0.62
N ILE A 64 -6.96 -2.71 -0.58
CA ILE A 64 -7.17 -1.83 -1.72
C ILE A 64 -6.71 -0.42 -1.36
N ALA A 65 -6.16 0.31 -2.33
CA ALA A 65 -5.79 1.70 -2.12
C ALA A 65 -7.01 2.62 -2.26
N THR A 66 -7.09 3.64 -1.39
CA THR A 66 -8.11 4.69 -1.48
C THR A 66 -7.65 5.81 -2.41
N GLU A 67 -8.53 6.75 -2.73
CA GLU A 67 -8.14 7.96 -3.48
C GLU A 67 -7.09 8.81 -2.73
N LYS A 68 -6.99 8.71 -1.41
CA LYS A 68 -5.99 9.46 -0.63
C LYS A 68 -4.57 9.04 -0.99
N VAL A 69 -4.37 7.81 -1.46
CA VAL A 69 -3.04 7.28 -1.85
C VAL A 69 -2.35 8.11 -2.92
N TRP A 70 -3.11 8.85 -3.75
CA TRP A 70 -2.56 9.69 -4.81
C TRP A 70 -1.67 10.81 -4.27
N ASP A 71 -1.89 11.25 -3.02
CA ASP A 71 -1.04 12.23 -2.33
C ASP A 71 0.39 11.70 -2.08
N LEU A 72 0.58 10.37 -2.11
CA LEU A 72 1.88 9.71 -1.90
C LEU A 72 2.64 9.44 -3.21
N VAL A 73 2.02 9.69 -4.37
CA VAL A 73 2.59 9.40 -5.69
C VAL A 73 2.94 10.71 -6.40
N PRO A 74 4.23 11.10 -6.47
CA PRO A 74 4.63 12.31 -7.17
C PRO A 74 4.37 12.18 -8.68
N GLY A 75 3.65 13.13 -9.27
CA GLY A 75 3.54 13.28 -10.73
C GLY A 75 2.31 12.64 -11.39
N THR A 76 1.39 12.02 -10.64
CA THR A 76 0.07 11.63 -11.17
C THR A 76 -0.90 12.79 -11.01
N THR A 77 -1.05 13.58 -12.06
CA THR A 77 -2.15 14.54 -12.20
C THR A 77 -3.47 13.78 -12.11
N ARG A 78 -4.36 14.28 -11.24
CA ARG A 78 -5.74 13.80 -11.05
C ARG A 78 -6.50 13.65 -12.36
#